data_AF-A0A382Z6U5-F1
#
_entry.id   AF-A0A382Z6U5-F1
#
_cell.length_a   1.000
_cell.length_b   1.000
_cell.length_c   1.000
_cell.angle_alpha   90.00
_cell.angle_beta   90.00
_cell.angle_gamma   90.00
#
_symmetry.space_group_name_H-M   'P 1'
#
loop_
_entity.id
_entity.type
_entity.pdbx_description
1 polymer ?
#
loop_
_entity_poly.entity_id
_entity_poly.type
_entity_poly.pdbx_seq_one_letter_code
_entity_poly.pdbx_strand_id
1 'polypeptide(L)'
;PSSLSPEERADWLEDTHTGIYVVDLRKDGFISLDATGQGTLLTEPIRLEGLHLMVNADASRGQIGVEILDEALNPIQGFEDSDVVPITEDGIALHAEWSGQGSISPLDGQRVRLRFSLTDSSIYAFWIE
;
A
#
# COMPACT_ATOMS: atom_id res chain seq x y z
N PRO A 1 -42.24 -35.70 21.08
CA PRO A 1 -41.96 -34.64 22.09
C PRO A 1 -40.59 -34.90 22.74
N SER A 2 -39.79 -33.85 22.96
CA SER A 2 -38.45 -33.97 23.56
C SER A 2 -38.54 -34.63 24.95
N SER A 3 -37.61 -35.54 25.26
CA SER A 3 -37.53 -36.27 26.53
C SER A 3 -36.60 -35.63 27.55
N LEU A 4 -36.06 -34.44 27.27
CA LEU A 4 -35.14 -33.73 28.16
C LEU A 4 -35.92 -32.96 29.23
N SER A 5 -35.46 -33.03 30.48
CA SER A 5 -35.97 -32.22 31.58
C SER A 5 -35.63 -30.73 31.40
N PRO A 6 -36.33 -29.81 32.10
CA PRO A 6 -36.06 -28.37 32.00
C PRO A 6 -34.61 -27.96 32.30
N GLU A 7 -33.90 -28.71 33.14
CA GLU A 7 -32.49 -28.48 33.49
C GLU A 7 -31.51 -29.10 32.48
N GLU A 8 -31.91 -30.16 31.77
CA GLU A 8 -31.12 -30.80 30.70
C GLU A 8 -31.28 -30.09 29.34
N ARG A 9 -32.24 -29.17 29.24
CA ARG A 9 -32.27 -28.23 28.12
C ARG A 9 -31.11 -27.28 28.35
N ALA A 10 -30.02 -27.50 27.63
CA ALA A 10 -28.90 -26.58 27.58
C ALA A 10 -29.42 -25.14 27.53
N ASP A 11 -29.04 -24.37 28.54
CA ASP A 11 -29.35 -22.95 28.65
C ASP A 11 -28.48 -22.20 27.65
N TRP A 12 -28.85 -22.29 26.37
CA TRP A 12 -28.18 -21.59 25.29
C TRP A 12 -28.34 -20.06 25.40
N LEU A 13 -29.11 -19.56 26.38
CA LEU A 13 -29.38 -18.15 26.55
C LEU A 13 -28.41 -17.48 27.55
N GLU A 14 -27.92 -18.20 28.55
CA GLU A 14 -27.12 -17.58 29.62
C GLU A 14 -25.59 -17.70 29.44
N ASP A 15 -25.07 -18.71 28.71
CA ASP A 15 -23.61 -19.01 28.72
C ASP A 15 -22.91 -19.05 27.35
N THR A 16 -23.55 -18.59 26.26
CA THR A 16 -22.87 -18.55 24.95
C THR A 16 -22.93 -17.19 24.26
N HIS A 17 -21.97 -16.34 24.57
CA HIS A 17 -21.57 -15.24 23.66
C HIS A 17 -20.85 -15.83 22.44
N THR A 18 -21.54 -16.63 21.63
CA THR A 18 -21.00 -17.11 20.34
C THR A 18 -21.56 -16.24 19.23
N GLY A 19 -20.73 -15.34 18.71
CA GLY A 19 -21.01 -14.58 17.49
C GLY A 19 -20.09 -15.04 16.37
N ILE A 20 -20.64 -15.25 15.18
CA ILE A 20 -19.83 -15.33 13.95
C ILE A 20 -19.75 -13.91 13.41
N TYR A 21 -18.54 -13.39 13.30
CA TYR A 21 -18.28 -12.07 12.72
C TYR A 21 -17.60 -12.23 11.36
N VAL A 22 -17.95 -11.32 10.45
CA VAL A 22 -17.21 -11.10 9.21
C VAL A 22 -16.40 -9.83 9.38
N VAL A 23 -15.12 -9.92 9.07
CA VAL A 23 -14.21 -8.78 9.01
C VAL A 23 -13.64 -8.74 7.61
N ASP A 24 -13.64 -7.56 7.00
CA ASP A 24 -12.94 -7.31 5.76
C ASP A 24 -11.60 -6.68 6.09
N LEU A 25 -10.51 -7.22 5.53
CA LEU A 25 -9.17 -6.77 5.82
C LEU A 25 -8.48 -6.32 4.54
N ARG A 26 -7.86 -5.14 4.60
CA ARG A 26 -7.04 -4.60 3.54
C ARG A 26 -5.94 -5.60 3.16
N LYS A 27 -5.86 -5.95 1.87
CA LYS A 27 -4.73 -6.71 1.32
C LYS A 27 -3.42 -5.99 1.68
N ASP A 28 -2.44 -6.72 2.22
CA ASP A 28 -1.16 -6.18 2.71
C ASP A 28 -1.27 -5.06 3.77
N GLY A 29 -2.44 -4.87 4.39
CA GLY A 29 -2.73 -3.75 5.30
C GLY A 29 -2.42 -3.97 6.78
N PHE A 30 -1.57 -4.95 7.12
CA PHE A 30 -1.30 -5.31 8.52
C PHE A 30 -0.33 -4.35 9.21
N ILE A 31 0.66 -3.83 8.48
CA ILE A 31 1.69 -2.92 8.96
C ILE A 31 1.90 -1.86 7.88
N SER A 32 2.02 -0.60 8.29
CA SER A 32 2.38 0.51 7.42
C SER A 32 3.69 1.16 7.85
N LEU A 33 4.28 1.87 6.90
CA LEU A 33 5.27 2.90 7.15
C LEU A 33 4.56 4.24 7.09
N ASP A 34 4.49 4.91 8.24
CA ASP A 34 3.75 6.14 8.40
C ASP A 34 4.69 7.34 8.45
N ALA A 35 4.27 8.44 7.81
CA ALA A 35 4.83 9.76 8.02
C ALA A 35 3.79 10.63 8.73
N THR A 36 4.15 11.16 9.91
CA THR A 36 3.43 12.28 10.53
C THR A 36 4.18 13.56 10.20
N GLY A 37 3.61 14.43 9.37
CA GLY A 37 4.38 15.44 8.64
C GLY A 37 5.21 14.79 7.53
N GLN A 38 6.45 15.25 7.33
CA GLN A 38 7.30 14.80 6.23
C GLN A 38 8.08 13.52 6.55
N GLY A 39 8.20 12.63 5.56
CA GLY A 39 9.00 11.40 5.64
C GLY A 39 9.60 11.01 4.30
N THR A 40 10.60 10.13 4.34
CA THR A 40 11.24 9.58 3.13
C THR A 40 11.54 8.11 3.31
N LEU A 41 11.25 7.32 2.29
CA LEU A 41 11.66 5.92 2.19
C LEU A 41 12.49 5.72 0.93
N LEU A 42 13.63 5.04 1.07
CA LEU A 42 14.51 4.67 -0.04
C LEU A 42 14.64 3.15 -0.08
N THR A 43 14.39 2.55 -1.23
CA THR A 43 14.53 1.09 -1.39
C THR A 43 16.00 0.70 -1.58
N GLU A 44 16.31 -0.57 -1.30
CA GLU A 44 17.46 -1.23 -1.93
C GLU A 44 17.26 -1.30 -3.46
N PRO A 45 18.33 -1.53 -4.25
CA PRO A 45 18.19 -1.59 -5.71
C PRO A 45 17.28 -2.74 -6.11
N ILE A 46 16.20 -2.40 -6.80
CA ILE A 46 15.25 -3.34 -7.38
C ILE A 46 15.41 -3.34 -8.90
N ARG A 47 15.11 -4.47 -9.52
CA ARG A 47 15.04 -4.55 -10.98
C ARG A 47 13.63 -4.22 -11.42
N LEU A 48 13.48 -3.26 -12.33
CA LEU A 48 12.18 -2.97 -12.92
C LEU A 48 11.90 -3.96 -14.04
N GLU A 49 10.82 -4.72 -13.92
CA GLU A 49 10.34 -5.66 -14.93
C GLU A 49 8.80 -5.54 -14.97
N GLY A 50 8.28 -4.70 -15.88
CA GLY A 50 6.86 -4.37 -15.96
C GLY A 50 6.60 -2.97 -16.53
N LEU A 51 5.35 -2.54 -16.48
CA LEU A 51 4.86 -1.28 -17.06
C LEU A 51 4.43 -0.26 -16.00
N HIS A 52 3.97 -0.72 -14.83
CA HIS A 52 3.41 0.16 -13.81
C HIS A 52 4.02 -0.13 -12.44
N LEU A 53 4.30 0.94 -11.72
CA LEU A 53 4.61 0.87 -10.29
C LEU A 53 3.31 1.11 -9.51
N MET A 54 2.92 0.12 -8.74
CA MET A 54 1.70 0.13 -7.95
C MET A 54 2.03 0.35 -6.48
N VAL A 55 1.18 1.10 -5.80
CA VAL A 55 1.31 1.43 -4.38
C VAL A 55 0.01 1.10 -3.66
N ASN A 56 0.14 0.37 -2.57
CA ASN A 56 -0.93 0.20 -1.60
C ASN A 56 -0.67 1.19 -0.46
N ALA A 57 -1.51 2.22 -0.36
CA ALA A 57 -1.30 3.33 0.54
C ALA A 57 -2.59 4.02 0.98
N ASP A 58 -2.51 4.74 2.08
CA ASP A 58 -3.46 5.77 2.47
C ASP A 58 -2.75 7.12 2.49
N ALA A 59 -3.06 7.95 1.50
CA ALA A 59 -2.64 9.34 1.42
C ALA A 59 -3.81 10.31 1.52
N SER A 60 -4.98 9.87 2.03
CA SER A 60 -6.22 10.66 2.07
C SER A 60 -6.10 11.97 2.88
N ARG A 61 -5.09 12.10 3.73
CA ARG A 61 -4.81 13.30 4.52
C ARG A 61 -3.57 14.08 4.09
N GLY A 62 -2.91 13.66 3.02
CA GLY A 62 -1.63 14.20 2.62
C GLY A 62 -1.27 13.76 1.21
N GLN A 63 -0.02 13.34 1.01
CA GLN A 63 0.43 12.90 -0.31
C GLN A 63 1.57 11.90 -0.23
N ILE A 64 1.70 11.12 -1.29
CA ILE A 64 2.86 10.28 -1.58
C ILE A 64 3.35 10.61 -2.98
N GLY A 65 4.64 10.87 -3.09
CA GLY A 65 5.35 10.93 -4.35
C GLY A 65 6.38 9.80 -4.46
N VAL A 66 6.71 9.40 -5.69
CA VAL A 66 7.73 8.37 -5.94
C VAL A 66 8.64 8.82 -7.06
N GLU A 67 9.90 9.16 -6.76
CA GLU A 67 10.92 9.36 -7.77
C GLU A 67 11.73 8.08 -8.01
N ILE A 68 12.27 7.94 -9.23
CA ILE A 68 13.14 6.81 -9.61
C ILE A 68 14.57 7.31 -9.77
N LEU A 69 15.47 6.60 -9.10
CA LEU A 69 16.90 6.90 -9.07
C LEU A 69 17.71 5.77 -9.70
N ASP A 70 18.84 6.12 -10.32
CA ASP A 70 19.84 5.13 -10.72
C ASP A 70 20.53 4.48 -9.50
N GLU A 71 21.40 3.48 -9.74
CA GLU A 71 22.14 2.81 -8.66
C GLU A 71 23.07 3.75 -7.87
N ALA A 72 23.42 4.90 -8.44
CA ALA A 72 24.27 5.93 -7.83
C ALA A 72 23.46 7.06 -7.15
N LEU A 73 22.14 6.89 -7.01
CA LEU A 73 21.20 7.85 -6.40
C LEU A 73 20.98 9.14 -7.19
N ASN A 74 21.23 9.14 -8.50
CA ASN A 74 20.87 10.26 -9.37
C ASN A 74 19.44 10.09 -9.88
N PRO A 75 18.62 11.17 -9.88
CA PRO A 75 17.31 11.14 -10.50
C PRO A 75 17.38 10.78 -11.99
N ILE A 76 16.47 9.91 -12.42
CA ILE A 76 16.35 9.54 -13.83
C ILE A 76 15.39 10.51 -14.51
N GLN A 77 15.83 11.10 -15.61
CA GLN A 77 15.06 12.10 -16.37
C GLN A 77 13.63 11.61 -16.69
N GLY A 78 12.64 12.45 -16.37
CA GLY A 78 11.22 12.13 -16.56
C GLY A 78 10.59 11.28 -15.45
N PHE A 79 11.39 10.85 -14.46
CA PHE A 79 10.95 10.14 -13.26
C PHE A 79 11.44 10.85 -11.98
N GLU A 80 11.72 12.14 -12.11
CA GLU A 80 12.24 13.01 -11.05
C GLU A 80 11.09 13.47 -10.14
N ASP A 81 11.37 13.86 -8.89
CA ASP A 81 10.34 14.34 -7.95
C ASP A 81 9.52 15.52 -8.53
N SER A 82 10.13 16.37 -9.36
CA SER A 82 9.44 17.47 -10.04
C SER A 82 8.40 17.03 -11.06
N ASP A 83 8.52 15.81 -11.58
CA ASP A 83 7.59 15.24 -12.55
C ASP A 83 6.52 14.37 -11.88
N VAL A 84 6.67 14.04 -10.60
CA VAL A 84 5.73 13.14 -9.90
C VAL A 84 4.31 13.72 -9.85
N VAL A 85 3.34 12.89 -10.22
CA VAL A 85 1.92 13.16 -9.95
C VAL A 85 1.59 12.59 -8.56
N PRO A 86 1.25 13.43 -7.57
CA PRO A 86 1.10 12.98 -6.19
C PRO A 86 -0.13 12.09 -6.00
N ILE A 87 0.06 10.97 -5.30
CA ILE A 87 -1.02 10.13 -4.82
C ILE A 87 -1.62 10.79 -3.57
N THR A 88 -2.93 11.06 -3.57
CA THR A 88 -3.64 11.80 -2.50
C THR A 88 -4.89 11.07 -2.00
N GLU A 89 -5.02 9.77 -2.31
CA GLU A 89 -6.18 8.95 -1.97
C GLU A 89 -5.80 7.71 -1.14
N ASP A 90 -6.84 6.99 -0.68
CA ASP A 90 -6.69 5.68 -0.06
C ASP A 90 -7.04 4.59 -1.08
N GLY A 91 -6.11 3.66 -1.32
CA GLY A 91 -6.34 2.54 -2.21
C GLY A 91 -5.31 1.43 -2.10
N ILE A 92 -5.79 0.22 -2.40
CA ILE A 92 -4.97 -1.00 -2.33
C ILE A 92 -4.09 -1.23 -3.56
N ALA A 93 -4.28 -0.45 -4.63
CA ALA A 93 -3.56 -0.53 -5.90
C ALA A 93 -3.66 0.80 -6.65
N LEU A 94 -2.77 1.73 -6.29
CA LEU A 94 -2.69 3.08 -6.85
C LEU A 94 -1.49 3.16 -7.80
N HIS A 95 -1.65 3.81 -8.95
CA HIS A 95 -0.56 4.00 -9.89
C HIS A 95 0.37 5.13 -9.43
N ALA A 96 1.68 4.86 -9.38
CA ALA A 96 2.67 5.92 -9.38
C ALA A 96 2.81 6.46 -10.81
N GLU A 97 2.63 7.76 -10.97
CA GLU A 97 2.62 8.44 -12.26
C GLU A 97 3.60 9.61 -12.27
N TRP A 98 4.13 9.91 -13.47
CA TRP A 98 4.98 11.06 -13.71
C TRP A 98 4.46 11.83 -14.92
N SER A 99 4.54 13.15 -14.86
CA SER A 99 4.07 14.04 -15.89
C SER A 99 4.82 13.76 -17.20
N GLY A 100 4.07 13.41 -18.24
CA GLY A 100 4.64 13.04 -19.53
C GLY A 100 5.17 11.60 -19.64
N GLN A 101 5.10 10.78 -18.59
CA GLN A 101 5.38 9.34 -18.64
C GLN A 101 4.13 8.52 -18.30
N GLY A 102 3.67 7.69 -19.24
CA GLY A 102 2.52 6.80 -19.01
C GLY A 102 2.87 5.46 -18.37
N SER A 103 4.16 5.13 -18.22
CA SER A 103 4.63 3.84 -17.72
C SER A 103 6.12 3.89 -17.36
N ILE A 104 6.59 2.92 -16.57
CA ILE A 104 8.01 2.73 -16.27
C ILE A 104 8.75 1.91 -17.35
N SER A 105 8.09 1.55 -18.45
CA SER A 105 8.67 0.72 -19.51
C SER A 105 10.00 1.23 -20.11
N PRO A 106 10.31 2.55 -20.16
CA PRO A 106 11.64 3.01 -20.60
C PRO A 106 12.78 2.49 -19.71
N LEU A 107 12.46 2.06 -18.49
CA LEU A 107 13.40 1.56 -17.49
C LEU A 107 13.40 0.03 -17.36
N ASP A 108 12.74 -0.68 -18.28
CA ASP A 108 12.63 -2.14 -18.24
C ASP A 108 14.01 -2.83 -18.21
N GLY A 109 14.13 -3.79 -17.30
CA GLY A 109 15.34 -4.54 -17.02
C GLY A 109 16.42 -3.80 -16.23
N GLN A 110 16.27 -2.49 -15.97
CA GLN A 110 17.26 -1.69 -15.23
C GLN A 110 17.17 -1.93 -13.72
N ARG A 111 18.32 -1.81 -13.04
CA ARG A 111 18.36 -1.75 -11.57
C ARG A 111 18.27 -0.30 -11.12
N VAL A 112 17.27 0.00 -10.30
CA VAL A 112 16.96 1.35 -9.83
C VAL A 112 16.67 1.33 -8.35
N ARG A 113 16.63 2.50 -7.73
CA ARG A 113 16.06 2.70 -6.39
C ARG A 113 14.82 3.57 -6.49
N LEU A 114 13.81 3.26 -5.70
CA LEU A 114 12.63 4.12 -5.55
C LEU A 114 12.81 4.97 -4.30
N ARG A 115 12.62 6.28 -4.42
CA ARG A 115 12.51 7.17 -3.26
C ARG A 115 11.09 7.68 -3.15
N PHE A 116 10.43 7.32 -2.06
CA PHE A 116 9.11 7.80 -1.72
C PHE A 116 9.23 9.05 -0.87
N SER A 117 8.56 10.11 -1.28
CA SER A 117 8.33 11.33 -0.49
C SER A 117 6.94 11.24 0.14
N LEU A 118 6.87 11.28 1.47
CA LEU A 118 5.61 11.12 2.20
C LEU A 118 5.29 12.41 2.95
N THR A 119 4.00 12.78 2.97
CA THR A 119 3.46 13.79 3.87
C THR A 119 2.13 13.30 4.43
N ASP A 120 2.03 13.17 5.75
CA ASP A 120 0.80 12.76 6.46
C ASP A 120 0.09 11.55 5.84
N SER A 121 0.87 10.51 5.51
CA SER A 121 0.45 9.35 4.71
C SER A 121 1.10 8.05 5.18
N SER A 122 0.52 6.94 4.74
CA SER A 122 0.89 5.57 5.11
C SER A 122 1.12 4.71 3.86
N ILE A 123 2.28 4.04 3.77
CA ILE A 123 2.56 3.03 2.74
C ILE A 123 2.48 1.64 3.37
N TYR A 124 1.69 0.76 2.78
CA TYR A 124 1.56 -0.64 3.20
C TYR A 124 2.41 -1.58 2.33
N ALA A 125 2.38 -1.38 1.01
CA ALA A 125 3.13 -2.18 0.06
C ALA A 125 3.34 -1.43 -1.27
N PHE A 126 4.28 -1.92 -2.09
CA PHE A 126 4.45 -1.51 -3.48
C PHE A 126 4.91 -2.71 -4.32
N TRP A 127 4.57 -2.73 -5.61
CA TRP A 127 5.00 -3.77 -6.54
C TRP A 127 5.01 -3.25 -7.98
N ILE A 128 5.54 -4.07 -8.88
CA ILE A 128 5.61 -3.77 -10.31
C ILE A 128 4.76 -4.79 -11.06
N GLU A 129 4.02 -4.32 -12.07
CA GLU A 129 3.19 -5.15 -12.97
C GLU A 129 3.28 -4.71 -14.44
#